data_AF-A0AAJ2NEM6-F1
#
_entry.id   AF-A0AAJ2NEM6-F1
#
_cell.length_a   1.000
_cell.length_b   1.000
_cell.length_c   1.000
_cell.angle_alpha   90.00
_cell.angle_beta   90.00
_cell.angle_gamma   90.00
#
_symmetry.space_group_name_H-M   'P 1'
#
loop_
_entity.id
_entity.type
_entity.pdbx_description
1 polymer ?
#
loop_
_entity_poly.entity_id
_entity_poly.type
_entity_poly.pdbx_seq_one_letter_code
_entity_poly.pdbx_strand_id
1 'polypeptide(L)'
;MEVFDLRNQRLHPKEFEKIVSPVYARGDVGREFVVVRGASNPFHSIEGLTLRHRYEFNPNAVFDPLYAQNLNKIERLIDSGAVVLIDQRQRTKATYPFFISESGELFCVDEALYNSAFINYVMERYRNNVALFGKPAPTRDAFVPSTPRYGPGFWKTVDNDYHGTKNVLVMAINRLTSMGDEGRVFGSDGKDYMNTSRDKIQQWTPLPADLDSTSRALLSEQSVIRHYGEKRSIYQKYQEGDDAWAIGGKSWHWIPGVSEEDYEFKK
;
A
#
# COMPACT_ATOMS: atom_id res chain seq x y z
N MET A 1 4.73 -6.35 -23.71
CA MET A 1 5.95 -6.14 -22.92
C MET A 1 6.66 -4.90 -23.43
N GLU A 2 7.03 -4.00 -22.52
CA GLU A 2 7.58 -2.69 -22.85
C GLU A 2 8.82 -2.41 -22.01
N VAL A 3 9.82 -1.73 -22.59
CA VAL A 3 11.07 -1.39 -21.92
C VAL A 3 11.12 0.11 -21.67
N PHE A 4 11.43 0.50 -20.44
CA PHE A 4 11.51 1.89 -20.01
C PHE A 4 12.90 2.21 -19.46
N ASP A 5 13.40 3.40 -19.80
CA ASP A 5 14.60 3.99 -19.18
C ASP A 5 14.18 5.05 -18.16
N LEU A 6 14.16 4.68 -16.88
CA LEU A 6 13.68 5.52 -15.79
C LEU A 6 14.57 6.75 -15.52
N ARG A 7 15.73 6.86 -16.17
CA ARG A 7 16.57 8.06 -16.11
C ARG A 7 15.99 9.21 -16.91
N ASN A 8 15.35 8.88 -18.03
CA ASN A 8 14.90 9.84 -19.04
C ASN A 8 13.37 9.86 -19.18
N GLN A 9 12.72 8.74 -18.87
CA GLN A 9 11.27 8.56 -18.99
C GLN A 9 10.62 8.55 -17.61
N ARG A 10 9.34 8.96 -17.60
CA ARG A 10 8.51 8.92 -16.41
C ARG A 10 7.46 7.84 -16.60
N LEU A 11 7.23 7.07 -15.54
CA LEU A 11 6.15 6.10 -15.45
C LEU A 11 5.04 6.66 -14.57
N HIS A 12 3.79 6.32 -14.87
CA HIS A 12 2.72 6.55 -13.91
C HIS A 12 2.99 5.71 -12.66
N PRO A 13 2.72 6.21 -11.43
CA PRO A 13 3.00 5.47 -10.20
C PRO A 13 2.38 4.07 -10.17
N LYS A 14 1.22 3.88 -10.81
CA LYS A 14 0.55 2.57 -10.92
C LYS A 14 1.34 1.55 -11.74
N GLU A 15 2.19 1.98 -12.66
CA GLU A 15 2.95 1.09 -13.54
C GLU A 15 4.14 0.45 -12.83
N PHE A 16 4.59 1.02 -11.70
CA PHE A 16 5.69 0.46 -10.91
C PHE A 16 5.39 -0.93 -10.36
N GLU A 17 4.12 -1.24 -10.07
CA GLU A 17 3.73 -2.59 -9.62
C GLU A 17 3.90 -3.63 -10.74
N LYS A 18 4.01 -3.19 -12.00
CA LYS A 18 4.15 -4.03 -13.20
C LYS A 18 5.61 -4.18 -13.66
N ILE A 19 6.56 -3.63 -12.90
CA ILE A 19 7.98 -3.85 -13.15
C ILE A 19 8.30 -5.32 -12.95
N VAL A 20 8.89 -5.95 -13.96
CA VAL A 20 9.35 -7.34 -13.94
C VAL A 20 10.70 -7.41 -13.23
N SER A 21 10.95 -8.50 -12.50
CA SER A 21 12.22 -8.65 -11.79
C SER A 21 13.43 -8.71 -12.74
N PRO A 22 14.62 -8.27 -12.29
CA PRO A 22 15.81 -8.19 -13.15
C PRO A 22 16.18 -9.53 -13.82
N VAL A 23 16.00 -10.64 -13.12
CA VAL A 23 16.33 -11.98 -13.63
C VAL A 23 15.47 -12.33 -14.85
N TYR A 24 14.15 -12.14 -14.76
CA TYR A 24 13.25 -12.37 -15.89
C TYR A 24 13.45 -11.31 -16.97
N ALA A 25 13.62 -10.05 -16.58
CA ALA A 25 13.80 -8.95 -17.52
C ALA A 25 15.01 -9.15 -18.44
N ARG A 26 16.16 -9.61 -17.92
CA ARG A 26 17.34 -9.95 -18.75
C ARG A 26 17.03 -11.07 -19.73
N GLY A 27 16.41 -12.15 -19.25
CA GLY A 27 16.06 -13.30 -20.10
C GLY A 27 15.09 -12.93 -21.23
N ASP A 28 14.11 -12.08 -20.91
CA ASP A 28 13.13 -11.58 -21.87
C ASP A 28 13.76 -10.60 -22.87
N VAL A 29 14.62 -9.70 -22.41
CA VAL A 29 15.36 -8.77 -23.29
C VAL A 29 16.25 -9.54 -24.27
N GLY A 30 17.02 -10.53 -23.82
CA GLY A 30 17.87 -11.35 -24.69
C GLY A 30 17.08 -12.18 -25.71
N ARG A 31 15.87 -12.63 -25.35
CA ARG A 31 15.01 -13.44 -26.22
C ARG A 31 14.23 -12.61 -27.23
N GLU A 32 13.55 -11.57 -26.77
CA GLU A 32 12.50 -10.89 -27.54
C GLU A 32 12.98 -9.61 -28.23
N PHE A 33 14.11 -9.05 -27.80
CA PHE A 33 14.66 -7.83 -28.35
C PHE A 33 16.03 -8.06 -29.00
N VAL A 34 16.34 -7.16 -29.94
CA VAL A 34 17.66 -7.01 -30.54
C VAL A 34 18.15 -5.61 -30.19
N VAL A 35 19.34 -5.55 -29.60
CA VAL A 35 20.03 -4.30 -29.30
C VAL A 35 20.65 -3.76 -30.58
N VAL A 36 20.21 -2.57 -30.99
CA VAL A 36 20.70 -1.89 -32.20
C VAL A 36 21.30 -0.55 -31.81
N ARG A 37 22.42 -0.20 -32.44
CA ARG A 37 22.95 1.16 -32.37
C ARG A 37 22.08 2.09 -33.21
N GLY A 38 21.52 3.12 -32.59
CA GLY A 38 20.62 4.05 -33.26
C GLY A 38 20.91 5.48 -32.85
N ALA A 39 20.64 6.43 -33.75
CA ALA A 39 20.60 7.83 -33.39
C ALA A 39 19.66 7.99 -32.19
N SER A 40 20.08 8.80 -31.21
CA SER A 40 19.33 9.07 -29.98
C SER A 40 17.92 9.54 -30.32
N ASN A 41 16.96 8.64 -30.34
CA ASN A 41 15.56 9.01 -30.33
C ASN A 41 15.25 9.43 -28.89
N PRO A 42 14.92 10.72 -28.64
CA PRO A 42 14.73 11.23 -27.28
C PRO A 42 13.67 10.46 -26.48
N PHE A 43 12.82 9.67 -27.13
CA PHE A 43 11.77 8.92 -26.49
C PHE A 43 12.10 7.45 -26.20
N HIS A 44 13.10 6.84 -26.85
CA HIS A 44 13.32 5.37 -26.75
C HIS A 44 14.79 4.93 -26.65
N SER A 45 15.76 5.86 -26.65
CA SER A 45 17.17 5.49 -26.62
C SER A 45 17.72 5.30 -25.20
N ILE A 46 18.36 4.15 -24.96
CA ILE A 46 19.15 3.85 -23.77
C ILE A 46 20.61 4.14 -24.09
N GLU A 47 21.11 5.32 -23.75
CA GLU A 47 22.51 5.73 -24.00
C GLU A 47 23.01 5.46 -25.44
N GLY A 48 22.24 5.88 -26.45
CA GLY A 48 22.58 5.64 -27.87
C GLY A 48 22.34 4.21 -28.37
N LEU A 49 21.78 3.35 -27.54
CA LEU A 49 21.24 2.04 -27.92
C LEU A 49 19.72 2.14 -28.06
N THR A 50 19.15 1.37 -28.98
CA THR A 50 17.71 1.19 -29.13
C THR A 50 17.40 -0.30 -29.06
N LEU A 51 16.40 -0.67 -28.27
CA LEU A 51 15.85 -2.02 -28.26
C LEU A 51 14.76 -2.11 -29.31
N ARG A 52 14.90 -3.03 -30.26
CA ARG A 52 13.87 -3.34 -31.26
C ARG A 52 13.37 -4.74 -31.04
N HIS A 53 12.09 -4.98 -31.29
CA HIS A 53 11.58 -6.34 -31.22
C HIS A 53 12.24 -7.21 -32.29
N ARG A 54 12.56 -8.45 -31.92
CA ARG A 54 13.26 -9.40 -32.82
C ARG A 54 12.47 -9.70 -34.09
N TYR A 55 11.14 -9.67 -34.06
CA TYR A 55 10.30 -9.87 -35.24
C TYR A 55 10.32 -8.68 -36.22
N GLU A 56 10.67 -7.48 -35.75
CA GLU A 56 10.83 -6.28 -36.57
C GLU A 56 12.25 -6.18 -37.15
N PHE A 57 13.16 -7.03 -36.68
CA PHE A 57 14.54 -7.00 -37.09
C PHE A 57 14.70 -7.69 -38.45
N ASN A 58 15.24 -6.96 -39.43
CA ASN A 58 15.55 -7.52 -40.74
C ASN A 58 16.64 -8.60 -40.57
N PRO A 59 16.38 -9.87 -40.90
CA PRO A 59 17.37 -10.94 -40.76
C PRO A 59 18.61 -10.74 -41.63
N ASN A 60 18.55 -9.85 -42.64
CA ASN A 60 19.67 -9.48 -43.50
C ASN A 60 20.47 -8.27 -42.96
N ALA A 61 20.14 -7.74 -41.79
CA ALA A 61 20.89 -6.65 -41.19
C ALA A 61 22.29 -7.13 -40.77
N VAL A 62 23.29 -6.26 -41.01
CA VAL A 62 24.68 -6.52 -40.64
C VAL A 62 24.77 -6.79 -39.14
N PHE A 63 25.42 -7.90 -38.78
CA PHE A 63 25.69 -8.26 -37.39
C PHE A 63 26.51 -7.14 -36.71
N ASP A 64 26.01 -6.61 -35.59
CA ASP A 64 26.77 -5.64 -34.78
C ASP A 64 27.90 -6.40 -34.05
N PRO A 65 29.18 -6.17 -34.39
CA PRO A 65 30.31 -6.86 -33.76
C PRO A 65 30.40 -6.60 -32.25
N LEU A 66 29.73 -5.55 -31.75
CA LEU A 66 29.71 -5.18 -30.34
C LEU A 66 28.38 -5.53 -29.67
N TYR A 67 27.54 -6.36 -30.29
CA TYR A 67 26.25 -6.79 -29.76
C TYR A 67 26.34 -7.31 -28.32
N ALA A 68 27.27 -8.23 -28.05
CA ALA A 68 27.43 -8.81 -26.72
C ALA A 68 27.79 -7.75 -25.66
N GLN A 69 28.64 -6.79 -26.01
CA GLN A 69 28.99 -5.69 -25.12
C GLN A 69 27.80 -4.76 -24.86
N ASN A 70 27.04 -4.43 -25.91
CA ASN A 70 25.86 -3.57 -25.82
C ASN A 70 24.74 -4.25 -25.00
N LEU A 71 24.55 -5.56 -25.16
CA LEU A 71 23.60 -6.35 -24.36
C LEU A 71 24.01 -6.37 -22.88
N ASN A 72 25.28 -6.69 -22.58
CA ASN A 72 25.80 -6.66 -21.21
C ASN A 72 25.61 -5.29 -20.54
N LYS A 73 25.72 -4.21 -21.31
CA LYS A 73 25.47 -2.84 -20.80
C LYS A 73 24.01 -2.67 -20.38
N ILE A 74 23.07 -3.13 -21.21
CA ILE A 74 21.63 -3.07 -20.90
C ILE A 74 21.30 -3.96 -19.70
N GLU A 75 21.86 -5.16 -19.63
CA GLU A 75 21.66 -6.07 -18.50
C GLU A 75 22.11 -5.45 -17.17
N ARG A 76 23.23 -4.73 -17.15
CA ARG A 76 23.67 -3.98 -15.96
C ARG A 76 22.73 -2.84 -15.58
N LEU A 77 22.14 -2.17 -16.58
CA LEU A 77 21.14 -1.13 -16.33
C LEU A 77 19.83 -1.73 -15.79
N ILE A 78 19.48 -2.95 -16.20
CA ILE A 78 18.37 -3.73 -15.64
C ILE A 78 18.67 -4.11 -14.18
N ASP A 79 19.86 -4.63 -13.91
CA ASP A 79 20.28 -5.04 -12.57
C ASP A 79 20.35 -3.88 -11.56
N SER A 80 20.48 -2.64 -12.04
CA SER A 80 20.45 -1.42 -11.21
C SER A 80 19.06 -0.76 -11.15
N GLY A 81 18.09 -1.21 -11.95
CA GLY A 81 16.75 -0.62 -12.02
C GLY A 81 16.66 0.67 -12.82
N ALA A 82 17.75 1.10 -13.46
CA ALA A 82 17.76 2.26 -14.36
C ALA A 82 16.92 1.98 -15.62
N VAL A 83 17.02 0.75 -16.13
CA VAL A 83 16.15 0.24 -17.20
C VAL A 83 15.24 -0.81 -16.58
N VAL A 84 13.94 -0.70 -16.82
CA VAL A 84 12.95 -1.65 -16.32
C VAL A 84 12.11 -2.19 -17.45
N LEU A 85 11.63 -3.41 -17.25
CA LEU A 85 10.70 -4.07 -18.16
C LEU A 85 9.32 -4.08 -17.50
N ILE A 86 8.30 -3.72 -18.26
CA ILE A 86 6.91 -3.77 -17.84
C ILE A 86 6.19 -4.84 -18.65
N ASP A 87 5.49 -5.71 -17.93
CA ASP A 87 4.68 -6.76 -18.55
C ASP A 87 3.42 -7.10 -17.73
N GLN A 88 2.51 -7.88 -18.30
CA GLN A 88 1.23 -8.28 -17.70
C GLN A 88 1.10 -9.81 -17.55
N ARG A 89 2.07 -10.43 -16.88
CA ARG A 89 2.09 -11.86 -16.53
C ARG A 89 1.41 -12.10 -15.18
N GLN A 90 1.22 -13.37 -14.86
CA GLN A 90 0.76 -13.76 -13.53
C GLN A 90 1.75 -13.30 -12.45
N ARG A 91 1.22 -12.64 -11.41
CA ARG A 91 2.01 -12.13 -10.30
C ARG A 91 2.49 -13.24 -9.39
N THR A 92 3.79 -13.24 -9.11
CA THR A 92 4.42 -14.07 -8.10
C THR A 92 5.51 -13.26 -7.40
N LYS A 93 5.98 -13.73 -6.25
CA LYS A 93 7.11 -13.12 -5.54
C LYS A 93 8.38 -12.97 -6.38
N ALA A 94 8.58 -13.82 -7.39
CA ALA A 94 9.76 -13.86 -8.23
C ALA A 94 9.61 -13.03 -9.52
N THR A 95 8.38 -12.92 -10.04
CA THR A 95 8.11 -12.22 -11.31
C THR A 95 7.93 -10.73 -11.11
N TYR A 96 7.24 -10.31 -10.04
CA TYR A 96 7.00 -8.89 -9.74
C TYR A 96 7.50 -8.53 -8.33
N PRO A 97 8.63 -7.84 -8.23
CA PRO A 97 9.24 -7.48 -6.95
C PRO A 97 8.43 -6.46 -6.17
N PHE A 98 7.60 -5.64 -6.81
CA PHE A 98 6.93 -4.51 -6.15
C PHE A 98 5.43 -4.67 -6.01
N PHE A 99 4.89 -4.13 -4.93
CA PHE A 99 3.46 -4.09 -4.62
C PHE A 99 3.11 -2.73 -4.00
N ILE A 100 1.89 -2.25 -4.26
CA ILE A 100 1.38 -0.98 -3.74
C ILE A 100 0.37 -1.27 -2.63
N SER A 101 0.65 -0.79 -1.41
CA SER A 101 -0.22 -0.90 -0.24
C SER A 101 -1.52 -0.09 -0.38
N GLU A 102 -2.47 -0.32 0.53
CA GLU A 102 -3.72 0.44 0.65
C GLU A 102 -3.48 1.95 0.85
N SER A 103 -2.37 2.33 1.49
CA SER A 103 -1.94 3.72 1.69
C SER A 103 -1.32 4.38 0.43
N GLY A 104 -1.17 3.60 -0.65
CA GLY A 104 -0.52 4.03 -1.89
C GLY A 104 1.01 4.04 -1.80
N GLU A 105 1.60 3.21 -0.93
CA GLU A 105 3.05 3.09 -0.78
C GLU A 105 3.57 1.89 -1.56
N LEU A 106 4.59 2.10 -2.39
CA LEU A 106 5.30 1.01 -3.04
C LEU A 106 6.21 0.33 -2.02
N PHE A 107 6.27 -0.99 -2.03
CA PHE A 107 7.25 -1.76 -1.27
C PHE A 107 7.73 -2.98 -2.07
N CYS A 108 8.90 -3.49 -1.71
CA CYS A 108 9.45 -4.71 -2.28
C CYS A 108 8.91 -5.92 -1.51
N VAL A 109 8.36 -6.90 -2.23
CA VAL A 109 7.73 -8.10 -1.67
C VAL A 109 8.76 -9.01 -0.99
N ASP A 110 9.98 -9.07 -1.51
CA ASP A 110 11.07 -9.85 -0.93
C ASP A 110 12.40 -9.11 -1.15
N GLU A 111 12.80 -8.30 -0.17
CA GLU A 111 14.04 -7.51 -0.24
C GLU A 111 15.30 -8.39 -0.31
N ALA A 112 15.25 -9.64 0.16
CA ALA A 112 16.41 -10.54 0.16
C ALA A 112 16.67 -11.15 -1.22
N LEU A 113 15.65 -11.23 -2.07
CA LEU A 113 15.73 -11.82 -3.40
C LEU A 113 16.39 -10.87 -4.43
N TYR A 114 16.40 -9.56 -4.18
CA TYR A 114 16.79 -8.55 -5.17
C TYR A 114 17.95 -7.68 -4.70
N ASN A 115 18.70 -7.14 -5.66
CA ASN A 115 19.78 -6.21 -5.37
C ASN A 115 19.22 -4.92 -4.74
N SER A 116 19.84 -4.45 -3.65
CA SER A 116 19.42 -3.23 -2.96
C SER A 116 19.49 -1.99 -3.85
N ALA A 117 20.45 -1.91 -4.78
CA ALA A 117 20.53 -0.82 -5.75
C ALA A 117 19.29 -0.76 -6.66
N PHE A 118 18.84 -1.92 -7.17
CA PHE A 118 17.61 -2.04 -7.95
C PHE A 118 16.40 -1.57 -7.15
N ILE A 119 16.22 -2.09 -5.93
CA ILE A 119 15.11 -1.72 -5.07
C ILE A 119 15.11 -0.21 -4.81
N ASN A 120 16.23 0.33 -4.34
CA ASN A 120 16.33 1.74 -3.96
C ASN A 120 16.10 2.68 -5.14
N TYR A 121 16.66 2.35 -6.32
CA TYR A 121 16.48 3.15 -7.52
C TYR A 121 15.01 3.24 -7.94
N VAL A 122 14.33 2.09 -8.00
CA VAL A 122 12.92 2.04 -8.38
C VAL A 122 12.04 2.76 -7.35
N MET A 123 12.31 2.57 -6.05
CA MET A 123 11.59 3.22 -4.96
C MET A 123 11.75 4.74 -4.96
N GLU A 124 12.95 5.24 -5.26
CA GLU A 124 13.22 6.68 -5.41
C GLU A 124 12.43 7.26 -6.60
N ARG A 125 12.47 6.57 -7.75
CA ARG A 125 11.72 6.97 -8.94
C ARG A 125 10.21 6.97 -8.71
N TYR A 126 9.70 5.99 -7.96
CA TYR A 126 8.30 5.94 -7.56
C TYR A 126 7.91 7.17 -6.74
N ARG A 127 8.67 7.50 -5.68
CA ARG A 127 8.39 8.65 -4.81
C ARG A 127 8.36 9.97 -5.60
N ASN A 128 9.32 10.15 -6.50
CA ASN A 128 9.37 11.32 -7.37
C ASN A 128 8.14 11.40 -8.28
N ASN A 129 7.68 10.28 -8.83
CA ASN A 129 6.50 10.23 -9.69
C ASN A 129 5.20 10.41 -8.89
N VAL A 130 5.11 9.91 -7.65
CA VAL A 130 3.96 10.18 -6.76
C VAL A 130 3.84 11.67 -6.44
N ALA A 131 4.96 12.36 -6.22
CA ALA A 131 4.95 13.81 -6.00
C ALA A 131 4.40 14.60 -7.21
N LEU A 132 4.51 14.04 -8.41
CA LEU A 132 4.07 14.69 -9.66
C LEU A 132 2.66 14.29 -10.08
N PHE A 133 2.31 13.00 -9.97
CA PHE A 133 1.06 12.43 -10.48
C PHE A 133 0.03 12.12 -9.38
N GLY A 134 0.41 12.24 -8.11
CA GLY A 134 -0.40 11.83 -6.98
C GLY A 134 -0.23 10.35 -6.61
N LYS A 135 -0.89 9.96 -5.50
CA LYS A 135 -0.85 8.59 -5.00
C LYS A 135 -1.65 7.64 -5.92
N PRO A 136 -1.10 6.49 -6.33
CA PRO A 136 -1.84 5.52 -7.13
C PRO A 136 -2.85 4.75 -6.29
N ALA A 137 -3.79 4.11 -6.98
CA ALA A 137 -4.64 3.09 -6.38
C ALA A 137 -3.81 1.86 -5.95
N PRO A 138 -4.19 1.20 -4.84
CA PRO A 138 -3.51 0.01 -4.33
C PRO A 138 -3.48 -1.13 -5.36
N THR A 139 -2.52 -2.04 -5.20
CA THR A 139 -2.47 -3.26 -6.01
C THR A 139 -3.66 -4.14 -5.66
N ARG A 140 -4.41 -4.56 -6.69
CA ARG A 140 -5.51 -5.52 -6.58
C ARG A 140 -5.10 -6.75 -7.35
N ASP A 141 -4.71 -7.78 -6.62
CA ASP A 141 -4.21 -9.04 -7.16
C ASP A 141 -4.62 -10.19 -6.22
N ALA A 142 -4.68 -11.40 -6.78
CA ALA A 142 -4.87 -12.64 -6.02
C ALA A 142 -3.60 -13.00 -5.23
N PHE A 143 -2.43 -12.57 -5.72
CA PHE A 143 -1.19 -12.70 -4.99
C PHE A 143 -1.20 -11.83 -3.72
N VAL A 144 -1.04 -12.46 -2.56
CA VAL A 144 -1.00 -11.81 -1.26
C VAL A 144 0.45 -11.70 -0.79
N PRO A 145 1.05 -10.50 -0.79
CA PRO A 145 2.38 -10.31 -0.21
C PRO A 145 2.31 -10.37 1.32
N SER A 146 3.29 -11.05 1.92
CA SER A 146 3.52 -11.01 3.37
C SER A 146 4.99 -10.74 3.61
N THR A 147 5.28 -9.59 4.19
CA THR A 147 6.62 -9.13 4.55
C THR A 147 6.65 -8.78 6.04
N PRO A 148 7.82 -8.56 6.64
CA PRO A 148 7.90 -8.12 8.04
C PRO A 148 7.21 -6.78 8.32
N ARG A 149 7.01 -5.94 7.29
CA ARG A 149 6.45 -4.58 7.44
C ARG A 149 5.09 -4.40 6.78
N TYR A 150 4.71 -5.25 5.83
CA TYR A 150 3.48 -5.12 5.07
C TYR A 150 2.79 -6.48 4.95
N GLY A 151 1.46 -6.47 5.00
CA GLY A 151 0.69 -7.66 4.71
C GLY A 151 -0.77 -7.58 5.15
N PRO A 152 -1.50 -8.69 5.01
CA PRO A 152 -2.88 -8.81 5.46
C PRO A 152 -2.97 -8.73 6.98
N GLY A 153 -4.08 -8.23 7.48
CA GLY A 153 -4.22 -7.94 8.89
C GLY A 153 -5.60 -7.42 9.27
N PHE A 154 -5.65 -6.83 10.45
CA PHE A 154 -6.85 -6.23 11.02
C PHE A 154 -6.48 -5.02 11.87
N TRP A 155 -7.45 -4.12 12.05
CA TRP A 155 -7.35 -2.98 12.94
C TRP A 155 -7.60 -3.44 14.37
N LYS A 156 -6.59 -3.30 15.23
CA LYS A 156 -6.68 -3.59 16.66
C LYS A 156 -6.67 -2.29 17.45
N THR A 157 -7.61 -2.11 18.35
CA THR A 157 -7.63 -0.96 19.26
C THR A 157 -6.45 -1.03 20.21
N VAL A 158 -5.69 0.05 20.26
CA VAL A 158 -4.50 0.17 21.12
C VAL A 158 -4.67 1.27 22.15
N ASP A 159 -5.52 2.26 21.90
CA ASP A 159 -5.73 3.38 22.80
C ASP A 159 -7.10 4.05 22.59
N ASN A 160 -7.55 4.79 23.59
CA ASN A 160 -8.68 5.71 23.52
C ASN A 160 -8.24 7.07 24.08
N ASP A 161 -7.99 8.04 23.19
CA ASP A 161 -7.57 9.38 23.57
C ASP A 161 -8.80 10.24 23.91
N TYR A 162 -8.97 10.54 25.19
CA TYR A 162 -10.05 11.39 25.69
C TYR A 162 -9.63 12.84 25.64
N HIS A 163 -10.45 13.70 25.02
CA HIS A 163 -10.18 15.13 24.91
C HIS A 163 -10.39 15.84 26.28
N GLY A 164 -9.44 15.67 27.21
CA GLY A 164 -9.60 16.00 28.63
C GLY A 164 -10.11 17.40 28.91
N THR A 165 -9.47 18.44 28.37
CA THR A 165 -9.87 19.85 28.60
C THR A 165 -11.26 20.15 28.04
N LYS A 166 -11.57 19.66 26.83
CA LYS A 166 -12.88 19.81 26.19
C LYS A 166 -13.96 19.06 26.97
N ASN A 167 -13.67 17.83 27.39
CA ASN A 167 -14.62 16.98 28.11
C ASN A 167 -14.92 17.55 29.49
N VAL A 168 -13.96 18.12 30.20
CA VAL A 168 -14.19 18.80 31.49
C VAL A 168 -15.15 19.98 31.34
N LEU A 169 -14.99 20.81 30.30
CA LEU A 169 -15.91 21.92 30.05
C LEU A 169 -17.33 21.42 29.72
N VAL A 170 -17.44 20.40 28.87
CA VAL A 170 -18.72 19.78 28.50
C VAL A 170 -19.41 19.18 29.74
N MET A 171 -18.67 18.47 30.57
CA MET A 171 -19.15 17.91 31.83
C MET A 171 -19.65 19.00 32.80
N ALA A 172 -18.97 20.15 32.87
CA ALA A 172 -19.42 21.28 33.68
C ALA A 172 -20.73 21.88 33.18
N ILE A 173 -20.90 22.01 31.85
CA ILE A 173 -22.16 22.46 31.23
C ILE A 173 -23.30 21.47 31.53
N ASN A 174 -23.06 20.17 31.31
CA ASN A 174 -24.05 19.13 31.56
C ASN A 174 -24.47 19.12 33.03
N ARG A 175 -23.50 19.29 33.95
CA ARG A 175 -23.78 19.44 35.39
C ARG A 175 -24.70 20.63 35.65
N LEU A 176 -24.38 21.82 35.15
CA LEU A 176 -25.21 23.01 35.36
C LEU A 176 -26.65 22.84 34.86
N THR A 177 -26.84 22.21 33.70
CA THR A 177 -28.18 21.92 33.17
C THR A 177 -28.95 20.88 33.99
N SER A 178 -28.24 20.06 34.74
CA SER A 178 -28.82 18.96 35.51
C SER A 178 -28.99 19.22 37.01
N MET A 179 -28.41 20.30 37.53
CA MET A 179 -28.53 20.69 38.94
C MET A 179 -29.98 21.06 39.34
N GLY A 180 -30.91 21.14 38.40
CA GLY A 180 -32.35 21.25 38.66
C GLY A 180 -33.03 19.93 39.03
N ASP A 181 -32.36 18.79 38.89
CA ASP A 181 -32.86 17.48 39.33
C ASP A 181 -32.44 17.25 40.79
N GLU A 182 -33.35 17.51 41.74
CA GLU A 182 -33.07 17.33 43.17
C GLU A 182 -32.65 15.89 43.51
N GLY A 183 -31.49 15.73 44.17
CA GLY A 183 -30.99 14.44 44.68
C GLY A 183 -30.05 13.66 43.75
N ARG A 184 -29.71 14.18 42.56
CA ARG A 184 -28.85 13.47 41.59
C ARG A 184 -27.36 13.62 41.89
N VAL A 185 -26.62 12.51 41.90
CA VAL A 185 -25.14 12.49 42.03
C VAL A 185 -24.51 12.65 40.64
N PHE A 186 -23.63 13.63 40.47
CA PHE A 186 -22.91 13.84 39.21
C PHE A 186 -22.08 12.61 38.83
N GLY A 187 -22.20 12.16 37.58
CA GLY A 187 -21.55 10.98 37.03
C GLY A 187 -22.36 9.68 37.15
N SER A 188 -23.59 9.74 37.67
CA SER A 188 -24.49 8.59 37.83
C SER A 188 -25.37 8.31 36.61
N ASP A 189 -25.48 9.25 35.66
CA ASP A 189 -26.25 9.13 34.43
C ASP A 189 -25.37 9.44 33.22
N GLY A 190 -25.58 8.74 32.10
CA GLY A 190 -24.90 8.99 30.83
C GLY A 190 -25.10 10.43 30.32
N LYS A 191 -26.19 11.11 30.72
CA LYS A 191 -26.41 12.54 30.48
C LYS A 191 -25.27 13.43 30.95
N ASP A 192 -24.60 13.07 32.05
CA ASP A 192 -23.47 13.85 32.58
C ASP A 192 -22.27 13.85 31.60
N TYR A 193 -22.16 12.81 30.79
CA TYR A 193 -21.10 12.61 29.79
C TYR A 193 -21.54 12.94 28.36
N MET A 194 -22.78 13.43 28.17
CA MET A 194 -23.32 13.79 26.86
C MET A 194 -22.37 14.72 26.10
N ASN A 195 -22.13 14.44 24.83
CA ASN A 195 -21.25 15.20 23.93
C ASN A 195 -19.77 15.23 24.33
N THR A 196 -19.34 14.45 25.31
CA THR A 196 -17.91 14.18 25.49
C THR A 196 -17.36 13.48 24.25
N SER A 197 -16.09 13.75 23.97
CA SER A 197 -15.40 13.34 22.75
C SER A 197 -14.20 12.46 23.10
N ARG A 198 -13.95 11.44 22.27
CA ARG A 198 -12.70 10.68 22.28
C ARG A 198 -12.28 10.30 20.88
N ASP A 199 -11.01 10.01 20.72
CA ASP A 199 -10.45 9.41 19.51
C ASP A 199 -10.06 7.97 19.82
N LYS A 200 -10.75 7.01 19.19
CA LYS A 200 -10.41 5.59 19.30
C LYS A 200 -9.26 5.30 18.33
N ILE A 201 -8.10 4.94 18.86
CA ILE A 201 -6.88 4.71 18.09
C ILE A 201 -6.74 3.22 17.82
N GLN A 202 -6.69 2.86 16.55
CA GLN A 202 -6.47 1.50 16.10
C GLN A 202 -5.18 1.39 15.31
N GLN A 203 -4.53 0.25 15.43
CA GLN A 203 -3.28 -0.08 14.76
C GLN A 203 -3.46 -1.31 13.87
N TRP A 204 -2.96 -1.23 12.63
CA TRP A 204 -2.93 -2.37 11.72
C TRP A 204 -1.97 -3.43 12.25
N THR A 205 -2.52 -4.61 12.52
CA THR A 205 -1.82 -5.72 13.17
C THR A 205 -1.86 -6.96 12.26
N PRO A 206 -0.78 -7.75 12.18
CA PRO A 206 -0.78 -9.02 11.45
C PRO A 206 -1.91 -9.94 11.93
N LEU A 207 -2.41 -10.79 11.04
CA LEU A 207 -3.41 -11.80 11.41
C LEU A 207 -2.94 -12.65 12.61
N PRO A 208 -3.83 -13.00 13.56
CA PRO A 208 -3.47 -13.78 14.74
C PRO A 208 -2.77 -15.10 14.39
N ALA A 209 -1.77 -15.50 15.17
CA ALA A 209 -0.94 -16.67 14.91
C ALA A 209 -1.69 -18.01 15.16
N ASP A 210 -2.72 -17.98 15.98
CA ASP A 210 -3.57 -19.09 16.38
C ASP A 210 -4.70 -19.41 15.40
N LEU A 211 -4.92 -18.57 14.38
CA LEU A 211 -5.86 -18.88 13.30
C LEU A 211 -5.49 -20.19 12.60
N ASP A 212 -6.50 -21.02 12.34
CA ASP A 212 -6.35 -22.21 11.52
C ASP A 212 -5.94 -21.84 10.08
N SER A 213 -5.35 -22.80 9.37
CA SER A 213 -4.81 -22.57 8.03
C SER A 213 -5.86 -22.14 7.01
N THR A 214 -7.10 -22.62 7.13
CA THR A 214 -8.19 -22.33 6.19
C THR A 214 -8.68 -20.90 6.39
N SER A 215 -8.99 -20.52 7.64
CA SER A 215 -9.41 -19.16 7.99
C SER A 215 -8.33 -18.14 7.68
N ARG A 216 -7.06 -18.47 7.96
CA ARG A 216 -5.94 -17.58 7.60
C ARG A 216 -5.85 -17.36 6.09
N ALA A 217 -5.99 -18.41 5.29
CA ALA A 217 -5.93 -18.27 3.83
C ALA A 217 -7.06 -17.38 3.31
N LEU A 218 -8.30 -17.64 3.75
CA LEU A 218 -9.48 -16.87 3.34
C LEU A 218 -9.38 -15.40 3.75
N LEU A 219 -9.02 -15.12 5.01
CA LEU A 219 -8.83 -13.75 5.48
C LEU A 219 -7.69 -13.04 4.75
N SER A 220 -6.58 -13.73 4.49
CA SER A 220 -5.43 -13.15 3.78
C SER A 220 -5.78 -12.76 2.34
N GLU A 221 -6.58 -13.57 1.65
CA GLU A 221 -7.01 -13.31 0.27
C GLU A 221 -7.92 -12.09 0.18
N GLN A 222 -8.83 -11.93 1.14
CA GLN A 222 -9.80 -10.84 1.18
C GLN A 222 -9.24 -9.55 1.79
N SER A 223 -8.28 -9.65 2.71
CA SER A 223 -7.74 -8.51 3.47
C SER A 223 -6.96 -7.54 2.57
N VAL A 224 -7.05 -6.24 2.88
CA VAL A 224 -6.17 -5.24 2.28
C VAL A 224 -4.73 -5.41 2.75
N ILE A 225 -3.78 -4.85 2.00
CA ILE A 225 -2.35 -4.88 2.35
C ILE A 225 -1.94 -3.52 2.88
N ARG A 226 -1.57 -3.44 4.16
CA ARG A 226 -1.15 -2.20 4.83
C ARG A 226 0.18 -2.38 5.54
N HIS A 227 0.78 -1.25 5.92
CA HIS A 227 1.97 -1.25 6.76
C HIS A 227 1.60 -1.65 8.19
N TYR A 228 2.25 -2.68 8.75
CA TYR A 228 2.04 -3.06 10.14
C TYR A 228 2.47 -1.94 11.07
N GLY A 229 1.62 -1.61 12.05
CA GLY A 229 1.83 -0.44 12.90
C GLY A 229 1.24 0.86 12.34
N GLU A 230 0.68 0.86 11.12
CA GLU A 230 -0.14 1.98 10.63
C GLU A 230 -1.27 2.25 11.64
N LYS A 231 -1.51 3.52 11.98
CA LYS A 231 -2.53 3.92 12.94
C LYS A 231 -3.65 4.69 12.24
N ARG A 232 -4.88 4.43 12.64
CA ARG A 232 -6.04 5.26 12.31
C ARG A 232 -6.69 5.77 13.60
N SER A 233 -7.24 6.97 13.52
CA SER A 233 -8.03 7.58 14.58
C SER A 233 -9.48 7.65 14.14
N ILE A 234 -10.40 7.21 15.00
CA ILE A 234 -11.83 7.29 14.77
C ILE A 234 -12.43 8.16 15.87
N TYR A 235 -12.87 9.35 15.46
CA TYR A 235 -13.53 10.28 16.35
C TYR A 235 -14.90 9.73 16.79
N GLN A 236 -15.14 9.70 18.10
CA GLN A 236 -16.36 9.26 18.71
C GLN A 236 -16.93 10.32 19.66
N LYS A 237 -18.25 10.42 19.69
CA LYS A 237 -19.00 11.21 20.67
C LYS A 237 -19.85 10.31 21.55
N TYR A 238 -19.94 10.64 22.84
CA TYR A 238 -20.83 9.94 23.76
C TYR A 238 -22.24 10.53 23.66
N GLN A 239 -23.18 9.72 23.19
CA GLN A 239 -24.55 10.15 22.88
C GLN A 239 -25.54 9.06 23.27
N GLU A 240 -26.78 9.48 23.52
CA GLU A 240 -27.91 8.57 23.67
C GLU A 240 -28.34 8.09 22.28
N GLY A 241 -28.39 6.77 22.10
CA GLY A 241 -28.86 6.12 20.88
C GLY A 241 -29.96 5.13 21.17
N ASP A 242 -30.66 4.72 20.12
CA ASP A 242 -31.66 3.65 20.22
C ASP A 242 -30.97 2.32 20.53
N ASP A 243 -31.47 1.62 21.54
CA ASP A 243 -30.96 0.34 22.00
C ASP A 243 -32.13 -0.58 22.34
N ALA A 244 -32.41 -1.53 21.44
CA ALA A 244 -33.51 -2.47 21.58
C ALA A 244 -33.37 -3.41 22.80
N TRP A 245 -32.19 -3.46 23.42
CA TRP A 245 -31.90 -4.32 24.58
C TRP A 245 -32.02 -3.56 25.90
N ALA A 246 -32.12 -2.23 25.87
CA ALA A 246 -32.34 -1.41 27.05
C ALA A 246 -33.82 -1.40 27.46
N ILE A 247 -34.11 -1.45 28.76
CA ILE A 247 -35.47 -1.47 29.33
C ILE A 247 -36.30 -0.24 28.89
N GLY A 248 -35.66 0.87 28.50
CA GLY A 248 -36.28 2.08 27.97
C GLY A 248 -36.11 2.30 26.45
N GLY A 249 -35.57 1.31 25.72
CA GLY A 249 -35.31 1.41 24.28
C GLY A 249 -34.16 2.34 23.89
N LYS A 250 -33.46 2.94 24.85
CA LYS A 250 -32.33 3.86 24.65
C LYS A 250 -31.20 3.57 25.62
N SER A 251 -29.97 3.75 25.16
CA SER A 251 -28.78 3.67 26.00
C SER A 251 -27.71 4.66 25.56
N TRP A 252 -26.77 4.96 26.46
CA TRP A 252 -25.67 5.89 26.19
C TRP A 252 -24.43 5.14 25.74
N HIS A 253 -23.92 5.47 24.57
CA HIS A 253 -22.73 4.82 24.01
C HIS A 253 -21.93 5.77 23.11
N TRP A 254 -20.73 5.32 22.74
CA TRP A 254 -19.87 6.03 21.81
C TRP A 254 -20.34 5.83 20.37
N ILE A 255 -20.49 6.92 19.62
CA ILE A 255 -20.96 6.94 18.22
C ILE A 255 -19.88 7.56 17.31
N PRO A 256 -19.50 6.91 16.20
CA PRO A 256 -19.97 5.60 15.75
C PRO A 256 -19.50 4.47 16.67
N GLY A 257 -20.29 3.41 16.80
CA GLY A 257 -19.84 2.19 17.47
C GLY A 257 -18.72 1.53 16.68
N VAL A 258 -17.59 1.22 17.32
CA VAL A 258 -16.41 0.65 16.67
C VAL A 258 -15.96 -0.56 17.48
N SER A 259 -15.81 -1.71 16.82
CA SER A 259 -15.30 -2.94 17.41
C SER A 259 -13.87 -2.79 17.95
N GLU A 260 -13.47 -3.61 18.91
CA GLU A 260 -12.08 -3.64 19.38
C GLU A 260 -11.12 -4.14 18.29
N GLU A 261 -11.60 -5.08 17.47
CA GLU A 261 -10.92 -5.66 16.32
C GLU A 261 -11.81 -5.52 15.07
N ASP A 262 -11.25 -5.04 13.97
CA ASP A 262 -11.99 -4.78 12.73
C ASP A 262 -11.17 -5.20 11.49
N TYR A 263 -11.76 -6.03 10.63
CA TYR A 263 -11.11 -6.53 9.42
C TYR A 263 -11.45 -5.63 8.24
N GLU A 264 -10.42 -5.18 7.52
CA GLU A 264 -10.59 -4.38 6.32
C GLU A 264 -10.35 -5.24 5.07
N PHE A 265 -11.34 -5.29 4.19
CA PHE A 265 -11.33 -6.11 2.98
C PHE A 265 -11.16 -5.28 1.71
N LYS A 266 -10.56 -5.89 0.69
CA LYS A 266 -10.45 -5.35 -0.67
C LYS A 266 -11.86 -5.02 -1.20
N LYS A 267 -12.03 -3.81 -1.71
CA LYS A 267 -13.26 -3.35 -2.38
C LYS A 267 -13.31 -3.80 -3.83
#